data_AF-A0A2E0UIH0-F1
#
_entry.id   AF-A0A2E0UIH0-F1
#
_cell.length_a   1.000
_cell.length_b   1.000
_cell.length_c   1.000
_cell.angle_alpha   90.00
_cell.angle_beta   90.00
_cell.angle_gamma   90.00
#
_symmetry.space_group_name_H-M   'P 1'
#
loop_
_entity.id
_entity.type
_entity.pdbx_description
1 polymer ?
#
loop_
_entity_poly.entity_id
_entity_poly.type
_entity_poly.pdbx_seq_one_letter_code
_entity_poly.pdbx_strand_id
1 'polypeptide(L)'
;MRRAKVLWTPHPYKAGFSITDDTDRATYQQVKIVYDHLRDIGFPVTKTVWSFEPQEPCGVPPMHEEREETALLVHDEYFQYCKQLASEGFEICSHGASGGNNPREFTLESLELLQQEFGQTDTYIQHSKNACNLYYEEKVANDPVFRFLLKLYSRNKCFGEVEGSKYFWGDVCRERIKQIRLFRTRNTNTLAVNPSMPYYDANKPYVRSWFAATRRAFADCATSDAIDKLKRENGLTVLYQYLRSYADLDTNRVTDEFHQGTKRLVDDGEIWLAPVRDTLDRLRAMQGLFVVYRGLNAWLVNTGDDIEKLQMVIPEGVEIDSRHVGLHRAGDIVVVKSVPGGKISQLEFSKPLRWEGRAVQLGKKRKAICDFGFGKIYVNLATRGWDTGNTFVPPGEYKLEFNRGLRDIQPLSKASFIEEYRMILHQMWIIMRQILFRGRSLSTKKYVNRQIDDQLIHVGW
;
A
#
# COMPACT_ATOMS: atom_id res chain seq x y z
N MET A 1 16.56 -31.18 -3.97
CA MET A 1 17.39 -29.96 -3.98
C MET A 1 16.90 -29.05 -2.86
N ARG A 2 17.80 -28.53 -2.02
CA ARG A 2 17.48 -27.66 -0.88
C ARG A 2 16.94 -26.32 -1.38
N ARG A 3 15.88 -25.80 -0.76
CA ARG A 3 15.24 -24.54 -1.18
C ARG A 3 15.60 -23.42 -0.23
N ALA A 4 15.87 -22.24 -0.77
CA ALA A 4 16.11 -21.01 -0.05
C ALA A 4 15.12 -19.93 -0.51
N LYS A 5 14.70 -19.07 0.42
CA LYS A 5 13.84 -17.93 0.10
C LYS A 5 14.27 -16.70 0.88
N VAL A 6 14.07 -15.54 0.27
CA VAL A 6 14.23 -14.25 0.94
C VAL A 6 12.91 -13.88 1.59
N LEU A 7 12.94 -13.36 2.82
CA LEU A 7 11.77 -12.83 3.51
C LEU A 7 11.68 -11.32 3.34
N TRP A 8 10.46 -10.80 3.22
CA TRP A 8 10.26 -9.36 3.04
C TRP A 8 10.40 -8.57 4.33
N THR A 9 10.13 -9.19 5.48
CA THR A 9 10.23 -8.53 6.79
C THR A 9 11.68 -8.29 7.20
N PRO A 10 11.98 -7.19 7.91
CA PRO A 10 13.28 -7.04 8.56
C PRO A 10 13.41 -8.00 9.74
N HIS A 11 14.63 -8.46 10.04
CA HIS A 11 14.89 -9.27 11.23
C HIS A 11 14.56 -8.49 12.52
N PRO A 12 13.92 -9.11 13.53
CA PRO A 12 13.59 -10.54 13.69
C PRO A 12 12.18 -10.95 13.26
N TYR A 13 11.43 -10.08 12.60
CA TYR A 13 10.00 -10.28 12.41
C TYR A 13 9.67 -11.35 11.37
N LYS A 14 8.59 -12.11 11.63
CA LYS A 14 8.07 -13.16 10.75
C LYS A 14 6.94 -12.68 9.84
N ALA A 15 6.22 -11.65 10.27
CA ALA A 15 5.10 -11.02 9.57
C ALA A 15 5.02 -9.53 9.93
N GLY A 16 4.08 -8.78 9.32
CA GLY A 16 3.86 -7.37 9.63
C GLY A 16 2.39 -6.99 9.84
N PHE A 17 2.17 -5.89 10.53
CA PHE A 17 0.83 -5.35 10.81
C PHE A 17 0.88 -3.82 10.80
N SER A 18 0.05 -3.22 9.97
CA SER A 18 -0.09 -1.77 9.83
C SER A 18 -1.55 -1.37 9.90
N ILE A 19 -1.82 -0.19 10.46
CA ILE A 19 -3.16 0.38 10.51
C ILE A 19 -3.17 1.71 9.76
N THR A 20 -4.17 1.88 8.91
CA THR A 20 -4.60 3.17 8.35
C THR A 20 -5.85 3.61 9.09
N ASP A 21 -5.73 4.69 9.85
CA ASP A 21 -6.87 5.37 10.48
C ASP A 21 -7.53 6.32 9.48
N ASP A 22 -8.81 6.10 9.23
CA ASP A 22 -9.71 6.97 8.48
C ASP A 22 -10.21 8.09 9.40
N THR A 23 -9.92 9.33 9.02
CA THR A 23 -10.19 10.52 9.81
C THR A 23 -11.64 11.01 9.77
N ASP A 24 -12.51 10.38 8.97
CA ASP A 24 -13.91 10.81 8.91
C ASP A 24 -14.56 10.81 10.30
N ARG A 25 -15.19 11.94 10.64
CA ARG A 25 -15.99 12.12 11.87
C ARG A 25 -15.19 11.96 13.17
N ALA A 26 -13.87 12.02 13.09
CA ALA A 26 -13.02 11.89 14.27
C ALA A 26 -12.90 13.27 14.93
N THR A 27 -13.33 13.38 16.19
CA THR A 27 -13.10 14.59 16.97
C THR A 27 -11.68 14.61 17.53
N TYR A 28 -11.16 15.79 17.88
CA TYR A 28 -9.82 15.90 18.44
C TYR A 28 -9.67 15.04 19.70
N GLN A 29 -10.66 15.08 20.60
CA GLN A 29 -10.65 14.29 21.84
C GLN A 29 -10.60 12.78 21.57
N GLN A 30 -11.39 12.27 20.62
CA GLN A 30 -11.37 10.86 20.25
C GLN A 30 -10.01 10.44 19.68
N VAL A 31 -9.44 11.26 18.80
CA VAL A 31 -8.10 11.01 18.26
C VAL A 31 -7.09 11.00 19.39
N LYS A 32 -7.14 11.98 20.30
CA LYS A 32 -6.22 12.08 21.42
C LYS A 32 -6.25 10.82 22.31
N ILE A 33 -7.44 10.38 22.73
CA ILE A 33 -7.60 9.17 23.56
C ILE A 33 -6.95 7.94 22.92
N VAL A 34 -7.21 7.71 21.63
CA VAL A 34 -6.69 6.54 20.92
C VAL A 34 -5.18 6.63 20.72
N TYR A 35 -4.70 7.79 20.26
CA TYR A 35 -3.30 7.95 19.88
C TYR A 35 -2.37 8.09 21.09
N ASP A 36 -2.85 8.65 22.21
CA ASP A 36 -2.12 8.61 23.47
C ASP A 36 -1.91 7.15 23.91
N HIS A 37 -2.96 6.32 23.86
CA HIS A 37 -2.84 4.87 24.15
C HIS A 37 -1.85 4.17 23.20
N LEU A 38 -1.95 4.40 21.89
CA LEU A 38 -1.05 3.78 20.91
C LEU A 38 0.41 4.23 21.09
N ARG A 39 0.64 5.50 21.41
CA ARG A 39 1.97 6.04 21.73
C ARG A 39 2.54 5.37 22.96
N ASP A 40 1.76 5.29 24.03
CA ASP A 40 2.21 4.78 25.33
C ASP A 40 2.63 3.30 25.25
N ILE A 41 2.05 2.52 24.33
CA ILE A 41 2.42 1.11 24.08
C ILE A 41 3.43 0.93 22.93
N GLY A 42 3.87 2.01 22.27
CA GLY A 42 4.83 1.94 21.16
C GLY A 42 4.30 1.31 19.89
N PHE A 43 3.03 1.58 19.52
CA PHE A 43 2.39 1.07 18.30
C PHE A 43 2.12 2.20 17.30
N PRO A 44 3.12 2.60 16.49
CA PRO A 44 2.95 3.64 15.48
C PRO A 44 2.02 3.16 14.34
N VAL A 45 1.14 4.05 13.90
CA VAL A 45 0.18 3.81 12.82
C VAL A 45 0.16 4.97 11.82
N THR A 46 -0.58 4.79 10.73
CA THR A 46 -0.83 5.85 9.75
C THR A 46 -2.12 6.59 10.07
N LYS A 47 -2.01 7.86 10.41
CA LYS A 47 -3.13 8.80 10.61
C LYS A 47 -3.42 9.51 9.29
N THR A 48 -4.61 9.28 8.72
CA THR A 48 -5.10 10.18 7.66
C THR A 48 -5.55 11.50 8.28
N VAL A 49 -5.46 12.61 7.54
CA VAL A 49 -5.90 13.93 8.00
C VAL A 49 -6.64 14.68 6.90
N TRP A 50 -7.56 15.54 7.35
CA TRP A 50 -8.13 16.62 6.57
C TRP A 50 -7.39 17.90 6.88
N SER A 51 -6.97 18.62 5.85
CA SER A 51 -6.29 19.90 6.05
C SER A 51 -7.28 20.99 6.41
N PHE A 52 -8.40 21.02 5.68
CA PHE A 52 -9.32 22.14 5.63
C PHE A 52 -10.79 21.70 5.69
N GLU A 53 -11.66 22.67 5.90
CA GLU A 53 -13.11 22.50 5.81
C GLU A 53 -13.58 22.20 4.37
N PRO A 54 -14.67 21.43 4.18
CA PRO A 54 -15.25 21.19 2.86
C PRO A 54 -15.75 22.47 2.18
N GLN A 55 -15.14 22.83 1.05
CA GLN A 55 -15.62 23.93 0.21
C GLN A 55 -16.80 23.53 -0.68
N GLU A 56 -16.81 22.28 -1.17
CA GLU A 56 -17.86 21.75 -2.03
C GLU A 56 -18.41 20.43 -1.47
N PRO A 57 -19.73 20.19 -1.53
CA PRO A 57 -20.30 18.92 -1.08
C PRO A 57 -19.86 17.77 -2.00
N CYS A 58 -19.58 16.61 -1.42
CA CYS A 58 -19.30 15.37 -2.16
C CYS A 58 -20.56 14.49 -2.27
N GLY A 59 -20.45 13.31 -2.89
CA GLY A 59 -21.56 12.35 -3.00
C GLY A 59 -21.98 11.67 -1.69
N VAL A 60 -21.33 12.02 -0.57
CA VAL A 60 -21.72 11.61 0.79
C VAL A 60 -22.67 12.67 1.35
N PRO A 61 -23.91 12.33 1.73
CA PRO A 61 -24.82 13.30 2.33
C PRO A 61 -24.22 13.87 3.62
N PRO A 62 -24.22 15.20 3.81
CA PRO A 62 -23.88 15.77 5.10
C PRO A 62 -24.94 15.34 6.11
N MET A 63 -24.56 14.70 7.23
CA MET A 63 -25.50 14.57 8.35
C MET A 63 -25.46 15.89 9.15
N HIS A 64 -26.62 16.31 9.67
CA HIS A 64 -26.85 17.64 10.23
C HIS A 64 -25.92 18.02 11.42
N GLU A 65 -25.24 17.05 12.04
CA GLU A 65 -24.36 17.23 13.21
C GLU A 65 -22.85 17.10 12.87
N GLU A 66 -22.49 16.82 11.60
CA GLU A 66 -21.12 16.36 11.25
C GLU A 66 -20.11 17.46 10.94
N ARG A 67 -20.56 18.69 10.69
CA ARG A 67 -19.69 19.79 10.24
C ARG A 67 -18.92 20.47 11.37
N GLU A 68 -19.38 20.38 12.61
CA GLU A 68 -18.85 21.24 13.69
C GLU A 68 -17.78 20.56 14.56
N GLU A 69 -17.52 19.25 14.39
CA GLU A 69 -16.66 18.50 15.33
C GLU A 69 -15.52 17.67 14.72
N THR A 70 -15.37 17.61 13.39
CA THR A 70 -14.28 16.83 12.78
C THR A 70 -12.94 17.55 13.00
N ALA A 71 -11.90 16.82 13.41
CA ALA A 71 -10.57 17.36 13.61
C ALA A 71 -9.87 17.65 12.27
N LEU A 72 -9.44 18.90 12.08
CA LEU A 72 -8.81 19.41 10.86
C LEU A 72 -7.47 20.07 11.18
N LEU A 73 -6.50 20.00 10.26
CA LEU A 73 -5.19 20.61 10.49
C LEU A 73 -5.21 22.14 10.59
N VAL A 74 -6.27 22.82 10.13
CA VAL A 74 -6.45 24.25 10.41
C VAL A 74 -6.71 24.56 11.89
N HIS A 75 -7.06 23.57 12.70
CA HIS A 75 -7.25 23.75 14.14
C HIS A 75 -5.93 23.56 14.88
N ASP A 76 -5.42 24.63 15.49
CA ASP A 76 -4.09 24.69 16.10
C ASP A 76 -3.79 23.53 17.06
N GLU A 77 -4.71 23.19 17.97
CA GLU A 77 -4.51 22.11 18.94
C GLU A 77 -4.31 20.75 18.26
N TYR A 78 -5.13 20.45 17.25
CA TYR A 78 -5.02 19.21 16.50
C TYR A 78 -3.77 19.18 15.63
N PHE A 79 -3.42 20.31 15.01
CA PHE A 79 -2.22 20.46 14.21
C PHE A 79 -0.95 20.20 15.01
N GLN A 80 -0.81 20.85 16.18
CA GLN A 80 0.35 20.62 17.06
C GLN A 80 0.40 19.18 17.55
N TYR A 81 -0.75 18.58 17.84
CA TYR A 81 -0.81 17.16 18.21
C TYR A 81 -0.35 16.24 17.07
N CYS A 82 -0.78 16.48 15.83
CA CYS A 82 -0.28 15.75 14.66
C CYS A 82 1.23 15.91 14.46
N LYS A 83 1.79 17.10 14.73
CA LYS A 83 3.26 17.32 14.68
C LYS A 83 3.99 16.51 15.73
N GLN A 84 3.44 16.43 16.94
CA GLN A 84 3.97 15.57 17.99
C GLN A 84 3.96 14.10 17.54
N LEU A 85 2.82 13.59 17.07
CA LEU A 85 2.71 12.21 16.58
C LEU A 85 3.72 11.91 15.47
N ALA A 86 3.90 12.82 14.51
CA ALA A 86 4.89 12.67 13.45
C ALA A 86 6.32 12.56 14.00
N SER A 87 6.67 13.36 15.00
CA SER A 87 8.00 13.31 15.65
C SER A 87 8.26 12.01 16.42
N GLU A 88 7.20 11.31 16.81
CA GLU A 88 7.23 10.04 17.54
C GLU A 88 7.13 8.81 16.62
N GLY A 89 7.18 9.01 15.29
CA GLY A 89 7.23 7.93 14.31
C GLY A 89 5.87 7.49 13.76
N PHE A 90 4.77 8.18 14.10
CA PHE A 90 3.51 8.00 13.38
C PHE A 90 3.60 8.62 11.98
N GLU A 91 2.89 8.03 11.02
CA GLU A 91 2.76 8.63 9.69
C GLU A 91 1.53 9.54 9.65
N ILE A 92 1.72 10.80 9.25
CA ILE A 92 0.62 11.71 8.89
C ILE A 92 0.46 11.68 7.36
N CYS A 93 -0.71 11.30 6.88
CA CYS A 93 -0.97 11.15 5.44
C CYS A 93 -2.25 11.83 4.99
N SER A 94 -2.32 12.21 3.71
CA SER A 94 -3.46 12.94 3.18
C SER A 94 -4.67 12.03 2.97
N HIS A 95 -5.85 12.46 3.46
CA HIS A 95 -7.15 11.89 3.04
C HIS A 95 -7.80 12.69 1.88
N GLY A 96 -7.13 13.75 1.44
CA GLY A 96 -7.63 14.83 0.59
C GLY A 96 -7.53 16.16 1.32
N ALA A 97 -7.83 17.28 0.64
CA ALA A 97 -7.82 18.59 1.29
C ALA A 97 -8.94 18.71 2.34
N SER A 98 -10.11 18.14 2.05
CA SER A 98 -11.27 18.06 2.92
C SER A 98 -12.14 16.84 2.59
N GLY A 99 -13.12 16.53 3.46
CA GLY A 99 -14.16 15.53 3.20
C GLY A 99 -15.12 15.86 2.05
N GLY A 100 -14.98 17.03 1.43
CA GLY A 100 -15.74 17.47 0.27
C GLY A 100 -15.07 17.19 -1.07
N ASN A 101 -15.68 17.69 -2.16
CA ASN A 101 -14.98 17.76 -3.43
C ASN A 101 -13.90 18.85 -3.36
N ASN A 102 -12.68 18.52 -3.78
CA ASN A 102 -11.54 19.43 -3.66
C ASN A 102 -11.08 19.86 -5.06
N PRO A 103 -11.28 21.13 -5.47
CA PRO A 103 -10.66 21.66 -6.68
C PRO A 103 -9.13 21.45 -6.67
N ARG A 104 -8.51 21.51 -7.85
CA ARG A 104 -7.07 21.31 -7.99
C ARG A 104 -6.27 22.17 -7.02
N GLU A 105 -6.47 23.49 -7.06
CA GLU A 105 -5.71 24.46 -6.25
C GLU A 105 -5.75 24.12 -4.77
N PHE A 106 -6.94 23.78 -4.26
CA PHE A 106 -7.14 23.39 -2.87
C PHE A 106 -6.44 22.06 -2.51
N THR A 107 -6.40 21.12 -3.45
CA THR A 107 -5.63 19.89 -3.31
C THR A 107 -4.13 20.18 -3.23
N LEU A 108 -3.62 21.10 -4.06
CA LEU A 108 -2.21 21.49 -4.06
C LEU A 108 -1.82 22.19 -2.76
N GLU A 109 -2.63 23.14 -2.31
CA GLU A 109 -2.43 23.84 -1.04
C GLU A 109 -2.34 22.87 0.14
N SER A 110 -3.25 21.89 0.20
CA SER A 110 -3.20 20.86 1.23
C SER A 110 -1.94 20.00 1.15
N LEU A 111 -1.48 19.65 -0.05
CA LEU A 111 -0.27 18.84 -0.22
C LEU A 111 0.98 19.66 0.14
N GLU A 112 0.98 20.96 -0.11
CA GLU A 112 2.07 21.86 0.26
C GLU A 112 2.15 22.06 1.77
N LEU A 113 1.01 22.29 2.45
CA LEU A 113 0.94 22.34 3.90
C LEU A 113 1.52 21.06 4.52
N LEU A 114 1.05 19.90 4.05
CA LEU A 114 1.52 18.61 4.55
C LEU A 114 3.02 18.41 4.33
N GLN A 115 3.52 18.78 3.14
CA GLN A 115 4.94 18.67 2.78
C GLN A 115 5.83 19.58 3.62
N GLN A 116 5.38 20.80 3.92
CA GLN A 116 6.11 21.79 4.72
C GLN A 116 6.17 21.37 6.19
N GLU A 117 5.07 20.83 6.73
CA GLU A 117 4.92 20.62 8.18
C GLU A 117 5.31 19.21 8.65
N PHE A 118 5.14 18.20 7.79
CA PHE A 118 5.39 16.79 8.12
C PHE A 118 6.49 16.15 7.25
N GLY A 119 7.07 16.91 6.32
CA GLY A 119 8.01 16.37 5.34
C GLY A 119 7.29 15.54 4.26
N GLN A 120 7.97 14.55 3.69
CA GLN A 120 7.44 13.84 2.51
C GLN A 120 6.17 13.03 2.82
N THR A 121 5.01 13.53 2.40
CA THR A 121 3.70 12.86 2.52
C THR A 121 3.34 12.12 1.24
N ASP A 122 3.87 10.89 1.14
CA ASP A 122 3.81 10.10 -0.09
C ASP A 122 2.67 9.06 -0.14
N THR A 123 1.94 8.88 0.95
CA THR A 123 0.77 8.00 1.03
C THR A 123 -0.49 8.85 0.92
N TYR A 124 -1.41 8.43 0.06
CA TYR A 124 -2.70 9.07 -0.08
C TYR A 124 -3.84 8.05 0.02
N ILE A 125 -4.83 8.37 0.82
CA ILE A 125 -6.00 7.53 1.02
C ILE A 125 -7.19 8.24 0.43
N GLN A 126 -7.83 7.65 -0.57
CA GLN A 126 -9.01 8.26 -1.19
C GLN A 126 -10.23 8.16 -0.28
N HIS A 127 -10.88 9.29 -0.04
CA HIS A 127 -12.22 9.34 0.55
C HIS A 127 -13.28 8.98 -0.47
N SER A 128 -14.34 8.29 -0.05
CA SER A 128 -15.34 7.80 -0.99
C SER A 128 -16.12 8.95 -1.63
N LYS A 129 -16.40 8.83 -2.94
CA LYS A 129 -17.30 9.75 -3.68
C LYS A 129 -16.81 11.19 -3.83
N ASN A 130 -15.53 11.46 -3.62
CA ASN A 130 -14.92 12.74 -3.96
C ASN A 130 -14.63 12.81 -5.46
N ALA A 131 -15.03 13.91 -6.08
CA ALA A 131 -14.83 14.17 -7.51
C ALA A 131 -13.34 14.30 -7.86
N CYS A 132 -12.48 14.66 -6.90
CA CYS A 132 -11.04 14.76 -7.08
C CYS A 132 -10.30 13.40 -7.00
N ASN A 133 -10.99 12.29 -6.71
CA ASN A 133 -10.30 11.01 -6.70
C ASN A 133 -9.74 10.64 -8.09
N LEU A 134 -8.60 9.97 -8.07
CA LEU A 134 -7.89 9.42 -9.22
C LEU A 134 -8.35 7.98 -9.47
N TYR A 135 -8.83 7.69 -10.68
CA TYR A 135 -9.17 6.32 -11.12
C TYR A 135 -10.11 5.57 -10.18
N TYR A 136 -11.07 6.27 -9.57
CA TYR A 136 -12.00 5.71 -8.61
C TYR A 136 -13.37 5.39 -9.24
N GLU A 137 -14.32 4.91 -8.43
CA GLU A 137 -15.65 4.44 -8.87
C GLU A 137 -15.56 3.35 -9.95
N GLU A 138 -16.12 3.54 -11.14
CA GLU A 138 -16.06 2.56 -12.21
C GLU A 138 -14.64 2.37 -12.76
N LYS A 139 -13.77 3.36 -12.58
CA LYS A 139 -12.40 3.39 -13.12
C LYS A 139 -11.42 2.56 -12.28
N VAL A 140 -11.87 2.03 -11.14
CA VAL A 140 -11.10 1.06 -10.34
C VAL A 140 -10.81 -0.20 -11.17
N ALA A 141 -11.79 -0.65 -11.96
CA ALA A 141 -11.66 -1.84 -12.81
C ALA A 141 -11.11 -1.48 -14.20
N ASN A 142 -10.10 -2.23 -14.64
CA ASN A 142 -9.60 -2.16 -16.01
C ASN A 142 -10.50 -2.95 -16.98
N ASP A 143 -11.10 -4.04 -16.50
CA ASP A 143 -11.96 -4.90 -17.30
C ASP A 143 -13.30 -4.22 -17.64
N PRO A 144 -13.74 -4.21 -18.92
CA PRO A 144 -14.96 -3.53 -19.34
C PRO A 144 -16.24 -4.03 -18.67
N VAL A 145 -16.33 -5.32 -18.36
CA VAL A 145 -17.53 -5.92 -17.74
C VAL A 145 -17.65 -5.44 -16.30
N PHE A 146 -16.57 -5.53 -15.53
CA PHE A 146 -16.58 -5.02 -14.15
C PHE A 146 -16.76 -3.52 -14.08
N ARG A 147 -16.15 -2.77 -15.00
CA ARG A 147 -16.35 -1.33 -15.12
C ARG A 147 -17.81 -0.99 -15.39
N PHE A 148 -18.47 -1.72 -16.29
CA PHE A 148 -19.89 -1.54 -16.54
C PHE A 148 -20.74 -1.84 -15.30
N LEU A 149 -20.50 -2.95 -14.60
CA LEU A 149 -21.21 -3.30 -13.36
C LEU A 149 -21.02 -2.24 -12.26
N LEU A 150 -19.80 -1.75 -12.09
CA LEU A 150 -19.48 -0.67 -11.15
C LEU A 150 -20.20 0.64 -11.51
N LYS A 151 -20.30 0.96 -12.80
CA LYS A 151 -21.02 2.14 -13.29
C LYS A 151 -22.53 2.06 -13.03
N LEU A 152 -23.12 0.86 -13.00
CA LEU A 152 -24.51 0.67 -12.59
C LEU A 152 -24.70 0.85 -11.08
N TYR A 153 -23.67 0.50 -10.30
CA TYR A 153 -23.69 0.62 -8.84
C TYR A 153 -23.47 2.06 -8.36
N SER A 154 -22.49 2.77 -8.92
CA SER A 154 -22.13 4.11 -8.50
C SER A 154 -22.66 5.18 -9.42
N ARG A 155 -23.21 6.25 -8.83
CA ARG A 155 -23.67 7.45 -9.56
C ARG A 155 -22.67 8.60 -9.51
N ASN A 156 -21.61 8.48 -8.72
CA ASN A 156 -20.60 9.52 -8.60
C ASN A 156 -19.61 9.41 -9.75
N LYS A 157 -18.96 10.53 -10.05
CA LYS A 157 -17.90 10.59 -11.05
C LYS A 157 -16.66 11.18 -10.42
N CYS A 158 -15.53 10.60 -10.73
CA CYS A 158 -14.22 11.05 -10.30
C CYS A 158 -13.44 11.55 -11.52
N PHE A 159 -12.68 12.63 -11.34
CA PHE A 159 -12.05 13.40 -12.40
C PHE A 159 -10.60 13.78 -12.07
N GLY A 160 -10.00 13.23 -11.01
CA GLY A 160 -8.63 13.55 -10.59
C GLY A 160 -7.60 13.33 -11.71
N GLU A 161 -7.85 12.35 -12.58
CA GLU A 161 -7.00 11.98 -13.71
C GLU A 161 -7.39 12.64 -15.03
N VAL A 162 -8.48 13.40 -15.07
CA VAL A 162 -9.05 13.93 -16.33
C VAL A 162 -8.53 15.33 -16.58
N GLU A 163 -7.55 15.46 -17.48
CA GLU A 163 -7.01 16.74 -17.93
C GLU A 163 -8.12 17.71 -18.36
N GLY A 164 -7.98 18.98 -17.99
CA GLY A 164 -8.99 20.03 -18.22
C GLY A 164 -10.15 20.05 -17.23
N SER A 165 -10.27 19.04 -16.35
CA SER A 165 -11.23 19.12 -15.23
C SER A 165 -10.74 20.09 -14.14
N LYS A 166 -11.67 20.80 -13.49
CA LYS A 166 -11.37 21.62 -12.30
C LYS A 166 -10.77 20.81 -11.13
N TYR A 167 -10.93 19.49 -11.17
CA TYR A 167 -10.43 18.56 -10.17
C TYR A 167 -9.16 17.83 -10.59
N PHE A 168 -8.58 18.15 -11.76
CA PHE A 168 -7.39 17.45 -12.26
C PHE A 168 -6.17 17.72 -11.38
N TRP A 169 -5.55 16.68 -10.84
CA TRP A 169 -4.28 16.76 -10.12
C TRP A 169 -3.39 15.52 -10.33
N GLY A 170 -3.70 14.71 -11.36
CA GLY A 170 -2.97 13.47 -11.64
C GLY A 170 -1.48 13.69 -11.95
N ASP A 171 -1.13 14.79 -12.59
CA ASP A 171 0.26 15.21 -12.81
C ASP A 171 1.02 15.41 -11.48
N VAL A 172 0.43 16.13 -10.54
CA VAL A 172 1.03 16.36 -9.21
C VAL A 172 1.02 15.09 -8.37
N CYS A 173 -0.02 14.27 -8.47
CA CYS A 173 -0.02 12.94 -7.85
C CYS A 173 1.17 12.11 -8.34
N ARG A 174 1.43 12.07 -9.65
CA ARG A 174 2.56 11.32 -10.21
C ARG A 174 3.90 11.86 -9.73
N GLU A 175 3.99 13.13 -9.38
CA GLU A 175 5.21 13.74 -8.86
C GLU A 175 5.42 13.49 -7.35
N ARG A 176 4.36 13.68 -6.55
CA ARG A 176 4.46 13.81 -5.09
C ARG A 176 3.94 12.60 -4.31
N ILE A 177 3.06 11.78 -4.89
CA ILE A 177 2.44 10.65 -4.19
C ILE A 177 3.08 9.33 -4.66
N LYS A 178 3.70 8.59 -3.74
CA LYS A 178 4.26 7.26 -4.04
C LYS A 178 3.17 6.21 -4.12
N GLN A 179 2.16 6.28 -3.26
CA GLN A 179 1.19 5.19 -3.14
C GLN A 179 -0.22 5.61 -2.75
N ILE A 180 -1.20 4.92 -3.36
CA ILE A 180 -2.62 5.14 -3.11
C ILE A 180 -3.33 3.84 -2.74
N ARG A 181 -4.20 3.89 -1.74
CA ARG A 181 -5.09 2.77 -1.40
C ARG A 181 -6.21 2.66 -2.44
N LEU A 182 -6.33 1.51 -3.10
CA LEU A 182 -7.41 1.26 -4.07
C LEU A 182 -8.42 0.23 -3.54
N PHE A 183 -8.01 -1.03 -3.51
CA PHE A 183 -8.90 -2.15 -3.22
C PHE A 183 -9.05 -2.42 -1.72
N ARG A 184 -10.20 -3.02 -1.38
CA ARG A 184 -10.44 -3.58 -0.05
C ARG A 184 -10.65 -5.08 -0.13
N THR A 185 -10.11 -5.77 0.86
CA THR A 185 -10.36 -7.20 1.07
C THR A 185 -10.98 -7.45 2.44
N ARG A 186 -11.39 -8.70 2.67
CA ARG A 186 -11.79 -9.22 3.99
C ARG A 186 -10.88 -10.36 4.46
N ASN A 187 -9.79 -10.61 3.75
CA ASN A 187 -8.72 -11.45 4.26
C ASN A 187 -7.91 -10.66 5.30
N THR A 188 -7.48 -11.30 6.38
CA THR A 188 -6.57 -10.69 7.37
C THR A 188 -5.20 -10.49 6.73
N ASN A 189 -4.67 -11.52 6.06
CA ASN A 189 -3.45 -11.42 5.27
C ASN A 189 -3.74 -10.72 3.93
N THR A 190 -3.42 -9.43 3.88
CA THR A 190 -3.56 -8.59 2.69
C THR A 190 -2.59 -8.98 1.57
N LEU A 191 -1.35 -9.37 1.89
CA LEU A 191 -0.36 -9.86 0.90
C LEU A 191 -0.81 -11.17 0.24
N ALA A 192 -1.56 -12.01 0.93
CA ALA A 192 -2.13 -13.21 0.30
C ALA A 192 -3.07 -12.85 -0.85
N VAL A 193 -3.75 -11.70 -0.80
CA VAL A 193 -4.72 -11.22 -1.80
C VAL A 193 -4.09 -10.28 -2.83
N ASN A 194 -3.12 -9.48 -2.43
CA ASN A 194 -2.39 -8.55 -3.30
C ASN A 194 -0.86 -8.73 -3.13
N PRO A 195 -0.29 -9.89 -3.53
CA PRO A 195 1.13 -10.17 -3.35
C PRO A 195 2.05 -9.24 -4.13
N SER A 196 1.54 -8.56 -5.16
CA SER A 196 2.30 -7.58 -5.93
C SER A 196 2.42 -6.22 -5.24
N MET A 197 1.69 -5.96 -4.14
CA MET A 197 1.69 -4.62 -3.54
C MET A 197 3.05 -4.24 -2.90
N PRO A 198 3.45 -2.95 -2.98
CA PRO A 198 2.85 -1.93 -3.83
C PRO A 198 3.07 -2.26 -5.32
N TYR A 199 2.06 -2.06 -6.17
CA TYR A 199 2.11 -2.43 -7.58
C TYR A 199 1.80 -1.25 -8.50
N TYR A 200 2.36 -1.24 -9.70
CA TYR A 200 2.01 -0.24 -10.73
C TYR A 200 0.94 -0.79 -11.67
N ASP A 201 0.04 0.07 -12.12
CA ASP A 201 -0.99 -0.23 -13.12
C ASP A 201 -0.82 0.70 -14.32
N ALA A 202 -0.42 0.16 -15.47
CA ALA A 202 -0.16 0.92 -16.68
C ALA A 202 -1.42 1.61 -17.26
N ASN A 203 -2.62 1.14 -16.91
CA ASN A 203 -3.87 1.81 -17.31
C ASN A 203 -4.19 3.03 -16.42
N LYS A 204 -3.42 3.24 -15.35
CA LYS A 204 -3.60 4.31 -14.37
C LYS A 204 -2.30 5.11 -14.18
N PRO A 205 -1.75 5.73 -15.24
CA PRO A 205 -0.38 6.24 -15.29
C PRO A 205 -0.06 7.40 -14.33
N TYR A 206 -1.08 8.10 -13.80
CA TYR A 206 -0.86 9.17 -12.82
C TYR A 206 -0.55 8.67 -11.40
N VAL A 207 -0.64 7.37 -11.15
CA VAL A 207 -0.40 6.79 -9.81
C VAL A 207 0.80 5.86 -9.86
N ARG A 208 1.84 6.20 -9.09
CA ARG A 208 3.10 5.46 -9.04
C ARG A 208 2.92 4.05 -8.52
N SER A 209 2.12 3.88 -7.46
CA SER A 209 1.80 2.55 -6.96
C SER A 209 0.47 2.49 -6.22
N TRP A 210 -0.12 1.30 -6.24
CA TRP A 210 -1.37 0.97 -5.58
C TRP A 210 -1.13 -0.08 -4.50
N PHE A 211 -1.95 -0.05 -3.46
CA PHE A 211 -2.00 -1.11 -2.46
C PHE A 211 -3.43 -1.41 -2.02
N ALA A 212 -3.61 -2.60 -1.46
CA ALA A 212 -4.87 -3.05 -0.89
C ALA A 212 -4.85 -3.00 0.64
N ALA A 213 -6.02 -2.81 1.24
CA ALA A 213 -6.19 -2.89 2.69
C ALA A 213 -7.35 -3.83 3.05
N THR A 214 -7.35 -4.38 4.26
CA THR A 214 -8.46 -5.16 4.78
C THR A 214 -9.48 -4.28 5.49
N ARG A 215 -10.76 -4.59 5.32
CA ARG A 215 -11.91 -3.93 5.98
C ARG A 215 -12.55 -4.86 7.01
N ARG A 216 -11.76 -5.76 7.61
CA ARG A 216 -12.19 -6.55 8.77
C ARG A 216 -12.20 -5.65 10.01
N ALA A 217 -12.93 -6.09 11.04
CA ALA A 217 -12.81 -5.45 12.35
C ALA A 217 -11.42 -5.69 12.93
N PHE A 218 -10.90 -4.74 13.71
CA PHE A 218 -9.63 -4.91 14.42
C PHE A 218 -9.60 -6.21 15.24
N ALA A 219 -10.68 -6.49 15.96
CA ALA A 219 -10.88 -7.70 16.75
C ALA A 219 -10.62 -9.00 15.98
N ASP A 220 -11.05 -9.08 14.72
CA ASP A 220 -10.82 -10.25 13.86
C ASP A 220 -9.34 -10.43 13.48
N CYS A 221 -8.60 -9.32 13.40
CA CYS A 221 -7.21 -9.29 12.94
C CYS A 221 -6.21 -9.44 14.09
N ALA A 222 -6.59 -9.06 15.31
CA ALA A 222 -5.74 -9.03 16.48
C ALA A 222 -5.94 -10.23 17.41
N THR A 223 -6.62 -11.31 16.97
CA THR A 223 -6.68 -12.57 17.73
C THR A 223 -5.35 -13.33 17.65
N SER A 224 -5.06 -14.18 18.63
CA SER A 224 -3.87 -15.04 18.60
C SER A 224 -3.83 -15.92 17.35
N ASP A 225 -4.96 -16.51 16.97
CA ASP A 225 -5.07 -17.35 15.77
C ASP A 225 -4.77 -16.57 14.49
N ALA A 226 -5.25 -15.32 14.39
CA ALA A 226 -5.01 -14.47 13.23
C ALA A 226 -3.52 -14.09 13.14
N ILE A 227 -2.90 -13.74 14.26
CA ILE A 227 -1.48 -13.39 14.37
C ILE A 227 -0.61 -14.61 14.02
N ASP A 228 -0.88 -15.78 14.59
CA ASP A 228 -0.13 -17.00 14.32
C ASP A 228 -0.26 -17.45 12.87
N LYS A 229 -1.46 -17.33 12.29
CA LYS A 229 -1.65 -17.56 10.87
C LYS A 229 -0.83 -16.59 10.03
N LEU A 230 -0.81 -15.31 10.38
CA LEU A 230 -0.05 -14.29 9.67
C LEU A 230 1.46 -14.59 9.69
N LYS A 231 2.00 -15.00 10.85
CA LYS A 231 3.41 -15.44 11.01
C LYS A 231 3.74 -16.64 10.12
N ARG A 232 2.90 -17.68 10.13
CA ARG A 232 3.09 -18.89 9.30
C ARG A 232 3.12 -18.57 7.80
N GLU A 233 2.31 -17.60 7.38
CA GLU A 233 2.19 -17.20 5.98
C GLU A 233 3.24 -16.17 5.55
N ASN A 234 4.12 -15.73 6.45
CA ASN A 234 4.98 -14.55 6.26
C ASN A 234 4.17 -13.34 5.72
N GLY A 235 2.96 -13.17 6.25
CA GLY A 235 1.96 -12.25 5.73
C GLY A 235 2.09 -10.83 6.25
N LEU A 236 1.22 -9.98 5.72
CA LEU A 236 1.04 -8.60 6.16
C LEU A 236 -0.45 -8.31 6.30
N THR A 237 -0.83 -7.67 7.40
CA THR A 237 -2.13 -7.03 7.54
C THR A 237 -1.97 -5.53 7.33
N VAL A 238 -2.54 -4.97 6.27
CA VAL A 238 -2.80 -3.52 6.17
C VAL A 238 -4.27 -3.28 6.51
N LEU A 239 -4.55 -2.85 7.73
CA LEU A 239 -5.89 -2.70 8.26
C LEU A 239 -6.41 -1.27 8.05
N TYR A 240 -7.58 -1.11 7.43
CA TYR A 240 -8.24 0.18 7.28
C TYR A 240 -9.41 0.31 8.25
N GLN A 241 -9.35 1.27 9.18
CA GLN A 241 -10.32 1.40 10.28
C GLN A 241 -10.65 2.86 10.59
N TYR A 242 -11.78 3.08 11.25
CA TYR A 242 -12.13 4.36 11.88
C TYR A 242 -11.75 4.27 13.36
N LEU A 243 -10.51 4.62 13.73
CA LEU A 243 -10.02 4.36 15.08
C LEU A 243 -10.75 5.16 16.15
N ARG A 244 -11.36 6.31 15.79
CA ARG A 244 -12.29 7.06 16.65
C ARG A 244 -13.33 6.19 17.35
N SER A 245 -13.75 5.08 16.73
CA SER A 245 -14.75 4.18 17.30
C SER A 245 -14.29 3.38 18.52
N TYR A 246 -12.99 3.41 18.80
CA TYR A 246 -12.40 2.78 19.98
C TYR A 246 -12.16 3.77 21.13
N ALA A 247 -12.45 5.06 20.95
CA ALA A 247 -12.41 6.03 22.03
C ALA A 247 -13.70 5.97 22.86
N ASP A 248 -13.56 5.81 24.16
CA ASP A 248 -14.63 6.00 25.14
C ASP A 248 -14.46 7.38 25.78
N LEU A 249 -15.41 8.27 25.48
CA LEU A 249 -15.40 9.66 25.94
C LEU A 249 -15.79 9.78 27.42
N ASP A 250 -16.55 8.83 27.97
CA ASP A 250 -16.99 8.87 29.37
C ASP A 250 -15.85 8.50 30.30
N THR A 251 -15.03 7.51 29.89
CA THR A 251 -13.88 7.05 30.67
C THR A 251 -12.56 7.71 30.26
N ASN A 252 -12.55 8.46 29.16
CA ASN A 252 -11.36 9.04 28.53
C ASN A 252 -10.27 7.99 28.26
N ARG A 253 -10.68 6.80 27.82
CA ARG A 253 -9.81 5.64 27.55
C ARG A 253 -10.22 4.95 26.26
N VAL A 254 -9.37 4.07 25.76
CA VAL A 254 -9.78 3.17 24.67
C VAL A 254 -10.65 2.03 25.19
N THR A 255 -11.47 1.43 24.33
CA THR A 255 -12.23 0.22 24.69
C THR A 255 -11.31 -0.93 25.08
N ASP A 256 -11.77 -1.78 25.99
CA ASP A 256 -10.99 -2.93 26.49
C ASP A 256 -10.56 -3.88 25.37
N GLU A 257 -11.43 -4.12 24.39
CA GLU A 257 -11.12 -4.95 23.23
C GLU A 257 -9.96 -4.39 22.42
N PHE A 258 -9.92 -3.07 22.21
CA PHE A 258 -8.84 -2.40 21.48
C PHE A 258 -7.54 -2.42 22.30
N HIS A 259 -7.62 -2.12 23.60
CA HIS A 259 -6.48 -2.21 24.52
C HIS A 259 -5.85 -3.60 24.50
N GLN A 260 -6.65 -4.66 24.70
CA GLN A 260 -6.15 -6.03 24.74
C GLN A 260 -5.59 -6.49 23.39
N GLY A 261 -6.24 -6.14 22.27
CA GLY A 261 -5.77 -6.52 20.94
C GLY A 261 -4.47 -5.81 20.55
N THR A 262 -4.34 -4.51 20.86
CA THR A 262 -3.10 -3.76 20.60
C THR A 262 -1.96 -4.25 21.48
N LYS A 263 -2.21 -4.50 22.77
CA LYS A 263 -1.23 -5.10 23.68
C LYS A 263 -0.75 -6.46 23.17
N ARG A 264 -1.65 -7.32 22.71
CA ARG A 264 -1.29 -8.64 22.14
C ARG A 264 -0.35 -8.51 20.93
N LEU A 265 -0.60 -7.55 20.05
CA LEU A 265 0.24 -7.30 18.88
C LEU A 265 1.65 -6.82 19.27
N VAL A 266 1.75 -5.93 20.26
CA VAL A 266 3.03 -5.42 20.77
C VAL A 266 3.81 -6.53 21.49
N ASP A 267 3.14 -7.29 22.37
CA ASP A 267 3.77 -8.34 23.18
C ASP A 267 4.24 -9.55 22.35
N ASP A 268 3.70 -9.80 21.15
CA ASP A 268 4.07 -10.95 20.32
C ASP A 268 5.56 -10.93 19.93
N GLY A 269 6.13 -9.74 19.72
CA GLY A 269 7.56 -9.55 19.43
C GLY A 269 8.05 -10.06 18.06
N GLU A 270 7.26 -10.89 17.36
CA GLU A 270 7.59 -11.43 16.02
C GLU A 270 6.77 -10.78 14.89
N ILE A 271 5.84 -9.88 15.23
CA ILE A 271 5.12 -9.03 14.27
C ILE A 271 5.82 -7.67 14.15
N TRP A 272 6.14 -7.29 12.92
CA TRP A 272 6.61 -5.94 12.63
C TRP A 272 5.44 -4.96 12.65
N LEU A 273 5.37 -4.12 13.68
CA LEU A 273 4.42 -3.02 13.77
C LEU A 273 5.06 -1.77 13.17
N ALA A 274 4.46 -1.25 12.11
CA ALA A 274 4.96 -0.07 11.42
C ALA A 274 3.82 0.66 10.71
N PRO A 275 3.97 1.98 10.47
CA PRO A 275 3.12 2.70 9.55
C PRO A 275 3.07 2.06 8.15
N VAL A 276 2.02 2.37 7.41
CA VAL A 276 1.80 1.86 6.06
C VAL A 276 2.91 2.32 5.12
N ARG A 277 3.39 3.57 5.22
CA ARG A 277 4.53 4.04 4.42
C ARG A 277 5.73 3.13 4.53
N ASP A 278 6.20 2.88 5.74
CA ASP A 278 7.44 2.14 6.00
C ASP A 278 7.30 0.68 5.53
N THR A 279 6.11 0.10 5.72
CA THR A 279 5.81 -1.25 5.29
C THR A 279 5.80 -1.37 3.76
N LEU A 280 5.18 -0.42 3.06
CA LEU A 280 5.13 -0.42 1.60
C LEU A 280 6.48 -0.06 0.97
N ASP A 281 7.25 0.84 1.60
CA ASP A 281 8.63 1.16 1.19
C ASP A 281 9.53 -0.07 1.34
N ARG A 282 9.38 -0.83 2.44
CA ARG A 282 10.07 -2.11 2.59
C ARG A 282 9.69 -3.08 1.48
N LEU A 283 8.40 -3.27 1.19
CA LEU A 283 7.96 -4.15 0.12
C LEU A 283 8.51 -3.70 -1.25
N ARG A 284 8.54 -2.38 -1.52
CA ARG A 284 9.14 -1.81 -2.74
C ARG A 284 10.63 -2.14 -2.83
N ALA A 285 11.39 -1.93 -1.76
CA ALA A 285 12.82 -2.26 -1.73
C ALA A 285 13.04 -3.76 -1.99
N MET A 286 12.19 -4.62 -1.40
CA MET A 286 12.23 -6.07 -1.64
C MET A 286 11.89 -6.47 -3.07
N GLN A 287 11.06 -5.69 -3.79
CA GLN A 287 10.84 -5.89 -5.22
C GLN A 287 12.10 -5.52 -6.02
N GLY A 288 12.87 -4.51 -5.60
CA GLY A 288 14.15 -4.16 -6.20
C GLY A 288 15.27 -5.20 -6.02
N LEU A 289 15.06 -6.26 -5.23
CA LEU A 289 16.04 -7.30 -4.94
C LEU A 289 15.86 -8.54 -5.82
N PHE A 290 16.92 -8.92 -6.53
CA PHE A 290 16.96 -10.14 -7.34
C PHE A 290 18.04 -11.09 -6.85
N VAL A 291 17.77 -12.39 -6.89
CA VAL A 291 18.77 -13.42 -6.55
C VAL A 291 19.22 -14.15 -7.81
N VAL A 292 20.46 -13.92 -8.22
CA VAL A 292 21.08 -14.71 -9.30
C VAL A 292 21.87 -15.84 -8.66
N TYR A 293 21.77 -17.08 -9.13
CA TYR A 293 22.46 -18.20 -8.46
C TYR A 293 23.01 -19.26 -9.42
N ARG A 294 24.11 -19.89 -9.05
CA ARG A 294 24.69 -21.06 -9.76
C ARG A 294 25.65 -21.84 -8.87
N GLY A 295 25.42 -23.15 -8.78
CA GLY A 295 26.24 -24.04 -7.97
C GLY A 295 26.18 -23.63 -6.51
N LEU A 296 27.35 -23.32 -5.94
CA LEU A 296 27.53 -22.88 -4.56
C LEU A 296 27.38 -21.37 -4.35
N ASN A 297 27.12 -20.59 -5.40
CA ASN A 297 27.12 -19.13 -5.31
C ASN A 297 25.73 -18.56 -5.54
N ALA A 298 25.39 -17.51 -4.78
CA ALA A 298 24.30 -16.60 -5.08
C ALA A 298 24.79 -15.15 -5.06
N TRP A 299 24.14 -14.31 -5.84
CA TRP A 299 24.41 -12.89 -5.93
C TRP A 299 23.10 -12.15 -5.68
N LEU A 300 23.09 -11.34 -4.63
CA LEU A 300 22.02 -10.41 -4.31
C LEU A 300 22.23 -9.16 -5.15
N VAL A 301 21.36 -8.95 -6.13
CA VAL A 301 21.39 -7.78 -7.01
C VAL A 301 20.32 -6.81 -6.51
N ASN A 302 20.75 -5.77 -5.78
CA ASN A 302 19.84 -4.74 -5.27
C ASN A 302 19.82 -3.55 -6.23
N THR A 303 18.64 -3.27 -6.76
CA THR A 303 18.43 -2.25 -7.79
C THR A 303 17.82 -0.95 -7.27
N GLY A 304 17.40 -0.93 -6.01
CA GLY A 304 16.80 0.23 -5.35
C GLY A 304 17.70 0.76 -4.23
N ASP A 305 17.06 1.19 -3.15
CA ASP A 305 17.72 1.71 -1.94
C ASP A 305 18.28 0.58 -1.06
N ASP A 306 19.05 0.95 -0.03
CA ASP A 306 19.64 0.02 0.92
C ASP A 306 18.58 -0.84 1.63
N ILE A 307 18.85 -2.16 1.73
CA ILE A 307 17.97 -3.10 2.43
C ILE A 307 18.63 -3.54 3.72
N GLU A 308 18.20 -2.95 4.83
CA GLU A 308 18.67 -3.31 6.16
C GLU A 308 18.02 -4.61 6.69
N LYS A 309 18.77 -5.37 7.49
CA LYS A 309 18.32 -6.57 8.21
C LYS A 309 17.57 -7.57 7.30
N LEU A 310 18.10 -7.82 6.11
CA LEU A 310 17.51 -8.75 5.16
C LEU A 310 17.58 -10.17 5.69
N GLN A 311 16.44 -10.87 5.73
CA GLN A 311 16.34 -12.24 6.20
C GLN A 311 16.24 -13.23 5.04
N MET A 312 16.92 -14.36 5.16
CA MET A 312 16.86 -15.47 4.22
C MET A 312 16.64 -16.76 4.98
N VAL A 313 15.65 -17.56 4.57
CA VAL A 313 15.47 -18.91 5.06
C VAL A 313 16.44 -19.81 4.31
N ILE A 314 17.42 -20.36 5.03
CA ILE A 314 18.47 -21.23 4.51
C ILE A 314 18.42 -22.55 5.29
N PRO A 315 18.23 -23.70 4.60
CA PRO A 315 18.08 -24.99 5.27
C PRO A 315 19.25 -25.31 6.22
N GLU A 316 18.94 -26.04 7.28
CA GLU A 316 19.94 -26.47 8.26
C GLU A 316 21.09 -27.27 7.62
N GLY A 317 22.30 -27.07 8.17
CA GLY A 317 23.52 -27.70 7.68
C GLY A 317 23.98 -27.23 6.29
N VAL A 318 23.52 -26.06 5.83
CA VAL A 318 24.15 -25.29 4.74
C VAL A 318 24.88 -24.12 5.38
N GLU A 319 26.20 -24.13 5.30
CA GLU A 319 27.04 -23.05 5.80
C GLU A 319 27.15 -21.94 4.74
N ILE A 320 27.41 -20.71 5.18
CA ILE A 320 27.59 -19.56 4.31
C ILE A 320 28.94 -18.94 4.63
N ASP A 321 29.82 -18.86 3.64
CA ASP A 321 31.02 -18.03 3.69
C ASP A 321 30.63 -16.65 3.13
N SER A 322 30.79 -15.61 3.97
CA SER A 322 30.57 -14.23 3.56
C SER A 322 31.75 -13.36 3.98
N ARG A 323 32.77 -13.31 3.15
CA ARG A 323 33.94 -12.44 3.38
C ARG A 323 33.61 -10.95 3.34
N HIS A 324 32.39 -10.56 2.93
CA HIS A 324 32.03 -9.17 2.61
C HIS A 324 30.67 -8.68 3.11
N VAL A 325 29.91 -9.50 3.83
CA VAL A 325 28.55 -9.14 4.24
C VAL A 325 28.43 -9.46 5.73
N GLY A 326 28.04 -8.47 6.55
CA GLY A 326 27.84 -8.68 7.99
C GLY A 326 26.70 -9.65 8.23
N LEU A 327 26.99 -10.96 8.18
CA LEU A 327 26.03 -12.03 8.34
C LEU A 327 25.95 -12.46 9.80
N HIS A 328 24.74 -12.74 10.24
CA HIS A 328 24.52 -13.54 11.44
C HIS A 328 23.48 -14.62 11.15
N ARG A 329 23.58 -15.75 11.84
CA ARG A 329 22.67 -16.88 11.71
C ARG A 329 21.89 -17.07 13.00
N ALA A 330 20.57 -17.19 12.88
CA ALA A 330 19.65 -17.54 13.95
C ALA A 330 18.79 -18.73 13.48
N GLY A 331 19.22 -19.95 13.81
CA GLY A 331 18.56 -21.18 13.36
C GLY A 331 18.64 -21.38 11.84
N ASP A 332 17.49 -21.46 11.18
CA ASP A 332 17.33 -21.54 9.73
C ASP A 332 17.31 -20.16 9.05
N ILE A 333 17.33 -19.07 9.83
CA ILE A 333 17.39 -17.71 9.30
C ILE A 333 18.84 -17.24 9.24
N VAL A 334 19.24 -16.79 8.06
CA VAL A 334 20.46 -16.02 7.85
C VAL A 334 20.07 -14.58 7.62
N VAL A 335 20.72 -13.68 8.35
CA VAL A 335 20.44 -12.26 8.30
C VAL A 335 21.64 -11.54 7.74
N VAL A 336 21.40 -10.77 6.69
CA VAL A 336 22.34 -9.82 6.12
C VAL A 336 22.08 -8.47 6.78
N LYS A 337 23.10 -7.92 7.46
CA LYS A 337 23.00 -6.61 8.12
C LYS A 337 22.47 -5.53 7.17
N SER A 338 23.06 -5.42 5.98
CA SER A 338 22.66 -4.47 4.95
C SER A 338 23.01 -5.01 3.56
N VAL A 339 22.12 -4.81 2.59
CA VAL A 339 22.39 -4.98 1.16
C VAL A 339 22.37 -3.61 0.50
N PRO A 340 23.53 -3.02 0.17
CA PRO A 340 23.58 -1.70 -0.41
C PRO A 340 22.82 -1.59 -1.74
N GLY A 341 22.11 -0.49 -1.91
CA GLY A 341 21.43 -0.10 -3.13
C GLY A 341 22.41 0.08 -4.29
N GLY A 342 21.99 -0.33 -5.48
CA GLY A 342 22.83 -0.20 -6.67
C GLY A 342 23.99 -1.20 -6.76
N LYS A 343 24.06 -2.21 -5.88
CA LYS A 343 25.20 -3.13 -5.77
C LYS A 343 24.82 -4.59 -5.99
N ILE A 344 25.85 -5.38 -6.31
CA ILE A 344 25.79 -6.85 -6.34
C ILE A 344 26.60 -7.39 -5.17
N SER A 345 25.97 -8.12 -4.26
CA SER A 345 26.63 -8.77 -3.13
C SER A 345 26.69 -10.28 -3.34
N GLN A 346 27.88 -10.87 -3.27
CA GLN A 346 28.08 -12.30 -3.44
C GLN A 346 27.98 -13.05 -2.10
N LEU A 347 27.33 -14.21 -2.14
CA LEU A 347 27.22 -15.18 -1.05
C LEU A 347 27.70 -16.54 -1.57
N GLU A 348 28.52 -17.23 -0.78
CA GLU A 348 28.99 -18.57 -1.07
C GLU A 348 28.43 -19.56 -0.03
N PHE A 349 27.97 -20.71 -0.50
CA PHE A 349 27.27 -21.72 0.31
C PHE A 349 28.01 -23.04 0.27
N SER A 350 28.01 -23.81 1.36
CA SER A 350 28.64 -25.14 1.37
C SER A 350 27.89 -26.19 0.53
N LYS A 351 26.64 -25.90 0.14
CA LYS A 351 25.78 -26.78 -0.67
C LYS A 351 24.97 -25.96 -1.69
N PRO A 352 24.66 -26.53 -2.87
CA PRO A 352 23.86 -25.83 -3.87
C PRO A 352 22.41 -25.64 -3.41
N LEU A 353 21.89 -24.44 -3.64
CA LEU A 353 20.53 -24.03 -3.29
C LEU A 353 19.70 -23.72 -4.54
N ARG A 354 18.41 -24.03 -4.46
CA ARG A 354 17.39 -23.51 -5.37
C ARG A 354 16.69 -22.34 -4.69
N TRP A 355 16.66 -21.19 -5.34
CA TRP A 355 16.04 -19.99 -4.80
C TRP A 355 14.60 -19.83 -5.29
N GLU A 356 13.72 -19.40 -4.39
CA GLU A 356 12.32 -19.05 -4.66
C GLU A 356 12.15 -17.53 -4.82
N GLY A 357 11.04 -17.10 -5.44
CA GLY A 357 10.73 -15.67 -5.65
C GLY A 357 11.41 -15.07 -6.88
N ARG A 358 11.89 -13.82 -6.77
CA ARG A 358 12.63 -13.10 -7.83
C ARG A 358 14.05 -13.64 -7.97
N ALA A 359 14.17 -14.89 -8.42
CA ALA A 359 15.44 -15.58 -8.55
C ALA A 359 15.64 -16.19 -9.94
N VAL A 360 16.86 -16.13 -10.46
CA VAL A 360 17.23 -16.66 -11.78
C VAL A 360 18.52 -17.47 -11.71
N GLN A 361 18.51 -18.63 -12.35
CA GLN A 361 19.71 -19.45 -12.45
C GLN A 361 20.66 -18.86 -13.50
N LEU A 362 21.92 -18.64 -13.13
CA LEU A 362 22.92 -18.06 -14.01
C LEU A 362 23.30 -19.04 -15.14
N GLY A 363 23.26 -18.56 -16.38
CA GLY A 363 23.62 -19.36 -17.55
C GLY A 363 25.10 -19.75 -17.62
N LYS A 364 25.45 -20.65 -18.54
CA LYS A 364 26.84 -21.11 -18.77
C LYS A 364 27.81 -19.95 -18.99
N LYS A 365 27.37 -18.92 -19.72
CA LYS A 365 28.13 -17.68 -20.04
C LYS A 365 28.22 -16.67 -18.89
N ARG A 366 27.79 -17.02 -17.67
CA ARG A 366 27.75 -16.13 -16.49
C ARG A 366 26.93 -14.85 -16.72
N LYS A 367 25.83 -14.99 -17.46
CA LYS A 367 24.88 -13.92 -17.77
C LYS A 367 23.48 -14.38 -17.37
N ALA A 368 22.65 -13.46 -16.92
CA ALA A 368 21.24 -13.71 -16.60
C ALA A 368 20.35 -12.55 -17.04
N ILE A 369 19.11 -12.89 -17.39
CA ILE A 369 18.03 -11.95 -17.65
C ILE A 369 16.90 -12.31 -16.68
N CYS A 370 16.35 -11.33 -15.97
CA CYS A 370 15.13 -11.51 -15.21
C CYS A 370 14.10 -10.47 -15.63
N ASP A 371 12.86 -10.91 -15.85
CA ASP A 371 11.72 -10.06 -16.18
C ASP A 371 11.00 -9.67 -14.89
N PHE A 372 10.66 -8.39 -14.75
CA PHE A 372 9.92 -7.88 -13.58
C PHE A 372 8.55 -7.27 -13.96
N GLY A 373 8.02 -7.63 -15.12
CA GLY A 373 6.71 -7.24 -15.63
C GLY A 373 6.70 -5.93 -16.42
N PHE A 374 7.49 -4.94 -16.00
CA PHE A 374 7.62 -3.63 -16.67
C PHE A 374 8.98 -3.41 -17.32
N GLY A 375 9.80 -4.45 -17.39
CA GLY A 375 11.13 -4.38 -17.93
C GLY A 375 11.94 -5.63 -17.63
N LYS A 376 13.23 -5.54 -17.95
CA LYS A 376 14.21 -6.61 -17.76
C LYS A 376 15.41 -6.09 -16.99
N ILE A 377 15.95 -6.93 -16.12
CA ILE A 377 17.28 -6.75 -15.55
C ILE A 377 18.24 -7.70 -16.27
N TYR A 378 19.35 -7.14 -16.75
CA TYR A 378 20.46 -7.88 -17.32
C TYR A 378 21.59 -7.88 -16.31
N VAL A 379 22.07 -9.06 -15.93
CA VAL A 379 23.16 -9.22 -14.97
C VAL A 379 24.33 -9.90 -15.67
N ASN A 380 25.49 -9.25 -15.66
CA ASN A 380 26.71 -9.77 -16.28
C ASN A 380 27.78 -10.07 -15.22
N LEU A 381 27.91 -11.34 -14.85
CA LEU A 381 28.95 -11.81 -13.93
C LEU A 381 30.14 -12.44 -14.66
N ALA A 382 30.26 -12.22 -15.98
CA ALA A 382 31.41 -12.65 -16.78
C ALA A 382 32.55 -11.64 -16.69
N THR A 383 33.73 -12.01 -17.20
CA THR A 383 34.90 -11.12 -17.28
C THR A 383 34.86 -10.15 -18.47
N ARG A 384 33.98 -10.40 -19.43
CA ARG A 384 33.81 -9.57 -20.63
C ARG A 384 32.45 -8.87 -20.62
N GLY A 385 32.40 -7.70 -21.24
CA GLY A 385 31.16 -6.95 -21.43
C GLY A 385 30.09 -7.77 -22.16
N TRP A 386 28.83 -7.37 -21.98
CA TRP A 386 27.70 -8.00 -22.63
C TRP A 386 26.87 -6.97 -23.39
N ASP A 387 26.98 -7.03 -24.71
CA ASP A 387 26.04 -6.37 -25.60
C ASP A 387 24.76 -7.21 -25.75
N THR A 388 23.62 -6.63 -25.38
CA THR A 388 22.30 -7.25 -25.50
C THR A 388 21.60 -6.87 -26.81
N GLY A 389 22.21 -6.03 -27.64
CA GLY A 389 21.63 -5.37 -28.81
C GLY A 389 21.00 -4.02 -28.47
N ASN A 390 20.37 -3.90 -27.29
CA ASN A 390 19.74 -2.65 -26.82
C ASN A 390 20.57 -1.92 -25.77
N THR A 391 21.40 -2.66 -25.01
CA THR A 391 22.21 -2.10 -23.93
C THR A 391 23.51 -2.87 -23.76
N PHE A 392 24.54 -2.17 -23.27
CA PHE A 392 25.80 -2.78 -22.89
C PHE A 392 25.88 -2.90 -21.36
N VAL A 393 26.14 -4.11 -20.88
CA VAL A 393 26.30 -4.42 -19.46
C VAL A 393 27.77 -4.72 -19.18
N PRO A 394 28.49 -3.87 -18.41
CA PRO A 394 29.88 -4.11 -18.06
C PRO A 394 30.09 -5.40 -17.24
N PRO A 395 31.32 -5.96 -17.21
CA PRO A 395 31.67 -7.06 -16.32
C PRO A 395 31.38 -6.75 -14.85
N GLY A 396 30.72 -7.65 -14.13
CA GLY A 396 30.42 -7.49 -12.70
C GLY A 396 29.26 -6.54 -12.40
N GLU A 397 28.54 -6.06 -13.41
CA GLU A 397 27.46 -5.09 -13.26
C GLU A 397 26.09 -5.65 -13.70
N TYR A 398 25.05 -4.84 -13.48
CA TYR A 398 23.73 -5.05 -14.03
C TYR A 398 23.22 -3.80 -14.74
N LYS A 399 22.23 -3.96 -15.62
CA LYS A 399 21.47 -2.85 -16.22
C LYS A 399 19.97 -3.16 -16.17
N LEU A 400 19.19 -2.12 -15.92
CA LEU A 400 17.73 -2.15 -16.03
C LEU A 400 17.31 -1.60 -17.41
N GLU A 401 16.42 -2.32 -18.07
CA GLU A 401 15.72 -1.85 -19.27
C GLU A 401 14.23 -1.83 -18.96
N PHE A 402 13.67 -0.63 -18.86
CA PHE A 402 12.23 -0.45 -18.65
C PHE A 402 11.50 -0.37 -19.99
N ASN A 403 10.24 -0.82 -19.98
CA ASN A 403 9.31 -0.54 -21.07
C ASN A 403 9.19 0.97 -21.28
N ARG A 404 8.91 1.39 -22.52
CA ARG A 404 8.88 2.81 -22.92
C ARG A 404 7.93 3.61 -22.00
N GLY A 405 8.45 4.70 -21.42
CA GLY A 405 7.68 5.62 -20.57
C GLY A 405 7.55 5.23 -19.09
N LEU A 406 8.20 4.14 -18.63
CA LEU A 406 8.08 3.62 -17.26
C LEU A 406 9.38 3.69 -16.44
N ARG A 407 10.33 4.56 -16.82
CA ARG A 407 11.65 4.65 -16.17
C ARG A 407 11.59 5.19 -14.73
N ASP A 408 10.54 5.94 -14.41
CA ASP A 408 10.33 6.62 -13.13
C ASP A 408 9.73 5.73 -12.03
N ILE A 409 9.32 4.50 -12.35
CA ILE A 409 8.50 3.66 -11.47
C ILE A 409 9.33 2.75 -10.56
N GLN A 410 10.66 2.68 -10.76
CA GLN A 410 11.53 1.63 -10.21
C GLN A 410 11.02 0.21 -10.55
N PRO A 411 11.74 -0.89 -10.24
CA PRO A 411 11.29 -2.25 -10.53
C PRO A 411 10.09 -2.73 -9.70
N LEU A 412 8.95 -2.03 -9.78
CA LEU A 412 7.71 -2.44 -9.15
C LEU A 412 7.10 -3.67 -9.83
N SER A 413 6.39 -4.47 -9.04
CA SER A 413 5.58 -5.57 -9.56
C SER A 413 4.39 -5.03 -10.35
N LYS A 414 4.00 -5.76 -11.39
CA LYS A 414 2.69 -5.66 -12.01
C LYS A 414 1.73 -6.62 -11.32
N ALA A 415 0.54 -6.17 -10.94
CA ALA A 415 -0.52 -7.08 -10.54
C ALA A 415 -0.88 -7.98 -11.73
N SER A 416 -0.87 -9.30 -11.52
CA SER A 416 -1.28 -10.22 -12.59
C SER A 416 -2.78 -10.07 -12.87
N PHE A 417 -3.24 -10.47 -14.06
CA PHE A 417 -4.68 -10.46 -14.38
C PHE A 417 -5.52 -11.27 -13.35
N ILE A 418 -5.00 -12.41 -12.91
CA ILE A 418 -5.65 -13.26 -11.89
C ILE A 418 -5.72 -12.53 -10.54
N GLU A 419 -4.67 -11.81 -10.18
CA GLU A 419 -4.62 -11.02 -8.95
C GLU A 419 -5.60 -9.83 -9.00
N GLU A 420 -5.63 -9.06 -10.08
CA GLU A 420 -6.61 -7.99 -10.29
C GLU A 420 -8.04 -8.52 -10.20
N TYR A 421 -8.34 -9.63 -10.87
CA TYR A 421 -9.65 -10.26 -10.83
C TYR A 421 -10.05 -10.66 -9.41
N ARG A 422 -9.12 -11.28 -8.66
CA ARG A 422 -9.34 -11.64 -7.26
C ARG A 422 -9.63 -10.41 -6.40
N MET A 423 -8.87 -9.32 -6.55
CA MET A 423 -9.10 -8.07 -5.81
C MET A 423 -10.48 -7.47 -6.12
N ILE A 424 -10.87 -7.45 -7.39
CA ILE A 424 -12.19 -6.97 -7.82
C ILE A 424 -13.30 -7.84 -7.23
N LEU A 425 -13.19 -9.16 -7.27
CA LEU A 425 -14.18 -10.06 -6.66
C LEU A 425 -14.35 -9.82 -5.16
N HIS A 426 -13.25 -9.64 -4.42
CA HIS A 426 -13.32 -9.30 -3.00
C HIS A 426 -14.05 -7.97 -2.77
N GLN A 427 -13.75 -6.95 -3.58
CA GLN A 427 -14.43 -5.66 -3.52
C GLN A 427 -15.93 -5.80 -3.84
N MET A 428 -16.28 -6.59 -4.87
CA MET A 428 -17.68 -6.84 -5.24
C MET A 428 -18.43 -7.56 -4.12
N TRP A 429 -17.80 -8.54 -3.47
CA TRP A 429 -18.40 -9.23 -2.34
C TRP A 429 -18.69 -8.29 -1.16
N ILE A 430 -17.78 -7.35 -0.88
CA ILE A 430 -17.99 -6.31 0.13
C ILE A 430 -19.19 -5.43 -0.24
N ILE A 431 -19.28 -4.98 -1.49
CA ILE A 431 -20.37 -4.13 -1.97
C ILE A 431 -21.72 -4.87 -1.93
N MET A 432 -21.77 -6.10 -2.45
CA MET A 432 -22.95 -6.95 -2.46
C MET A 432 -23.46 -7.19 -1.03
N ARG A 433 -22.57 -7.47 -0.07
CA ARG A 433 -22.96 -7.62 1.33
C ARG A 433 -23.54 -6.33 1.92
N GLN A 434 -23.01 -5.16 1.56
CA GLN A 434 -23.58 -3.88 2.01
C GLN A 434 -24.98 -3.63 1.44
N ILE A 435 -25.21 -4.01 0.18
CA ILE A 435 -26.54 -3.92 -0.44
C ILE A 435 -27.51 -4.86 0.28
N LEU A 436 -27.16 -6.14 0.39
CA LEU A 436 -28.03 -7.19 0.92
C LEU A 436 -28.36 -7.00 2.40
N PHE A 437 -27.37 -6.66 3.24
CA PHE A 437 -27.54 -6.68 4.69
C PHE A 437 -27.70 -5.30 5.34
N ARG A 438 -27.37 -4.20 4.64
CA ARG A 438 -27.53 -2.84 5.18
C ARG A 438 -28.59 -2.01 4.47
N GLY A 439 -29.44 -2.64 3.65
CA GLY A 439 -30.57 -1.98 2.98
C GLY A 439 -30.17 -0.82 2.05
N ARG A 440 -28.89 -0.72 1.65
CA ARG A 440 -28.46 0.28 0.65
C ARG A 440 -29.00 -0.17 -0.69
N SER A 441 -30.09 0.48 -1.15
CA SER A 441 -30.78 0.04 -2.36
C SER A 441 -29.85 0.16 -3.57
N LEU A 442 -29.76 -0.93 -4.35
CA LEU A 442 -29.51 -0.82 -5.77
C LEU A 442 -30.78 -0.17 -6.34
N SER A 443 -30.82 1.16 -6.41
CA SER A 443 -31.99 1.88 -6.94
C SER A 443 -32.14 1.61 -8.46
N THR A 444 -32.64 0.43 -8.83
CA THR A 444 -33.05 0.08 -10.20
C THR A 444 -34.45 0.58 -10.53
N LYS A 445 -35.32 0.82 -9.52
CA LYS A 445 -36.71 1.29 -9.73
C LYS A 445 -36.84 2.68 -10.36
N LYS A 446 -35.76 3.46 -10.47
CA LYS A 446 -35.76 4.76 -11.19
C LYS A 446 -35.54 4.63 -12.71
N TYR A 447 -35.32 3.44 -13.25
CA TYR A 447 -34.98 3.21 -14.66
C TYR A 447 -36.11 2.66 -15.53
N VAL A 448 -37.29 2.37 -14.98
CA VAL A 448 -38.44 1.87 -15.78
C VAL A 448 -39.52 2.95 -15.99
N ASN A 449 -39.65 3.95 -15.11
CA ASN A 449 -40.75 4.93 -15.17
C ASN A 449 -40.30 6.40 -15.38
N ARG A 450 -39.22 6.67 -16.12
CA ARG A 450 -38.80 8.05 -16.43
C ARG A 450 -38.61 8.36 -17.91
N GLN A 451 -39.18 7.55 -18.79
CA GLN A 451 -39.18 7.80 -20.23
C GLN A 451 -40.58 7.89 -20.86
N ILE A 452 -41.66 7.98 -20.07
CA ILE A 452 -43.03 8.03 -20.60
C ILE A 452 -43.83 9.29 -20.19
N ASP A 453 -43.43 10.08 -19.17
CA ASP A 453 -44.34 11.08 -18.60
C ASP A 453 -43.99 12.58 -18.77
N ASP A 454 -43.05 13.00 -19.63
CA ASP A 454 -42.67 14.43 -19.72
C ASP A 454 -42.63 15.03 -21.14
N GLN A 455 -43.51 14.63 -22.08
CA GLN A 455 -43.80 15.44 -23.30
C GLN A 455 -45.26 15.35 -23.80
N LEU A 456 -46.23 15.36 -22.88
CA LEU A 456 -47.59 15.79 -23.20
C LEU A 456 -47.91 17.00 -22.33
N ILE A 457 -47.81 18.21 -22.91
CA ILE A 457 -48.67 19.36 -22.58
C ILE A 457 -48.47 20.48 -23.63
N HIS A 458 -49.57 20.69 -24.37
CA HIS A 458 -50.10 21.91 -24.98
C HIS A 458 -49.48 22.57 -26.22
N VAL A 459 -50.09 22.17 -27.35
CA VAL A 459 -50.56 22.97 -28.49
C VAL A 459 -51.01 24.40 -28.12
N GLY A 460 -50.65 25.37 -28.96
CA GLY A 460 -51.20 26.72 -28.96
C GLY A 460 -50.81 27.54 -30.20
N TRP A 461 -51.61 27.35 -31.27
CA TRP A 461 -51.68 28.04 -32.58
C TRP A 461 -50.63 27.72 -33.65
#